data_AF-A0A497LEN3-F1
#
_entry.id   AF-A0A497LEN3-F1
#
_cell.length_a   1.000
_cell.length_b   1.000
_cell.length_c   1.000
_cell.angle_alpha   90.00
_cell.angle_beta   90.00
_cell.angle_gamma   90.00
#
_symmetry.space_group_name_H-M   'P 1'
#
loop_
_entity.id
_entity.type
_entity.pdbx_description
1 polymer ?
#
loop_
_entity_poly.entity_id
_entity_poly.type
_entity_poly.pdbx_seq_one_letter_code
_entity_poly.pdbx_strand_id
1 'polypeptide(L)' 'TGVVATFLSWGLGPFEAACLGAFVNGMAGDLAARELGYHITATDVIERIPSVLRPYERVEPGTPTLRS' A
#
# COMPACT_ATOMS: atom_id res chain seq x y z
N THR A 1 5.25 -8.81 -4.77
CA THR A 1 4.58 -9.11 -6.06
C THR A 1 3.14 -8.62 -6.12
N GLY A 2 2.30 -8.87 -5.10
CA GLY A 2 0.89 -8.47 -5.12
C GLY A 2 0.62 -6.99 -5.46
N VAL A 3 1.25 -6.06 -4.74
CA VAL A 3 1.05 -4.61 -4.94
C VAL A 3 1.40 -4.14 -6.36
N VAL A 4 2.52 -4.62 -6.92
CA VAL A 4 2.92 -4.30 -8.30
C VAL A 4 1.90 -4.85 -9.30
N ALA A 5 1.42 -6.09 -9.10
CA ALA A 5 0.39 -6.67 -9.95
C ALA A 5 -0.92 -5.88 -9.90
N THR A 6 -1.30 -5.35 -8.73
CA THR A 6 -2.44 -4.45 -8.59
C THR A 6 -2.26 -3.19 -9.43
N PHE A 7 -1.11 -2.53 -9.37
CA PHE A 7 -0.86 -1.33 -10.17
C PHE A 7 -0.84 -1.61 -11.68
N LEU A 8 -0.26 -2.73 -12.10
CA LEU A 8 -0.36 -3.19 -13.49
C LEU A 8 -1.82 -3.40 -13.92
N SER A 9 -2.64 -4.00 -13.06
CA SER A 9 -4.06 -4.24 -13.36
C SER A 9 -4.88 -2.95 -13.45
N TRP A 10 -4.42 -1.86 -12.82
CA TRP A 10 -5.00 -0.53 -12.95
C TRP A 10 -4.51 0.25 -14.17
N GLY A 11 -3.67 -0.36 -15.02
CA GLY A 11 -3.24 0.21 -16.30
C GLY A 11 -1.93 0.99 -16.26
N LEU A 12 -1.17 0.91 -15.16
CA LEU A 12 0.15 1.56 -15.09
C LEU A 12 1.20 0.82 -15.92
N GLY A 13 2.18 1.55 -16.45
CA GLY A 13 3.31 0.96 -17.13
C GLY A 13 4.16 0.08 -16.19
N PRO A 14 4.85 -0.96 -16.69
CA PRO A 14 5.62 -1.87 -15.84
C PRO A 14 6.66 -1.19 -14.93
N PHE A 15 7.34 -0.17 -15.45
CA PHE A 15 8.32 0.59 -14.68
C PHE A 15 7.65 1.41 -13.57
N GLU A 16 6.54 2.09 -13.87
CA GLU A 16 5.79 2.90 -12.91
C GLU A 16 5.17 2.02 -11.82
N ALA A 17 4.56 0.91 -12.21
CA ALA A 17 4.00 -0.08 -11.28
C ALA A 17 5.07 -0.66 -10.35
N ALA A 18 6.27 -0.93 -10.87
CA ALA A 18 7.40 -1.37 -10.06
C ALA A 18 7.86 -0.29 -9.07
N CYS A 19 7.98 0.96 -9.54
CA CYS A 19 8.36 2.09 -8.68
C CYS A 19 7.35 2.31 -7.55
N LEU A 20 6.05 2.36 -7.87
CA LEU A 20 5.01 2.52 -6.86
C LEU A 20 4.93 1.32 -5.92
N GLY A 21 5.06 0.10 -6.44
CA GLY A 21 5.08 -1.10 -5.60
C GLY A 21 6.24 -1.10 -4.61
N ALA A 22 7.44 -0.67 -5.05
CA ALA A 22 8.60 -0.51 -4.17
C ALA A 22 8.37 0.60 -3.13
N PHE A 23 7.82 1.74 -3.53
CA PHE A 23 7.49 2.85 -2.63
C PHE A 23 6.49 2.43 -1.55
N VAL A 24 5.37 1.81 -1.93
CA VAL A 24 4.33 1.38 -1.00
C VAL A 24 4.86 0.33 -0.03
N ASN A 25 5.62 -0.65 -0.54
CA ASN A 25 6.23 -1.68 0.30
C ASN A 25 7.26 -1.08 1.28
N GLY A 26 8.07 -0.13 0.82
CA GLY A 26 9.05 0.57 1.65
C GLY A 26 8.40 1.37 2.77
N MET A 27 7.41 2.22 2.45
CA MET A 27 6.70 2.99 3.47
C MET A 27 5.94 2.11 4.46
N ALA A 28 5.31 1.02 4.00
CA ALA A 28 4.63 0.09 4.90
C ALA A 28 5.61 -0.62 5.85
N GLY A 29 6.79 -0.98 5.34
CA GLY A 29 7.89 -1.53 6.14
C GLY A 29 8.44 -0.53 7.16
N ASP A 30 8.64 0.72 6.75
CA ASP A 30 9.07 1.79 7.64
C ASP A 30 8.05 2.04 8.76
N LEU A 31 6.75 2.05 8.45
CA LEU A 31 5.70 2.18 9.45
C LEU A 31 5.73 1.00 10.43
N ALA A 32 5.81 -0.23 9.93
CA ALA A 32 5.89 -1.43 10.77
C ALA A 32 7.13 -1.39 11.68
N ALA A 33 8.29 -1.03 11.14
CA ALA A 33 9.53 -0.96 11.90
C ALA A 33 9.52 0.16 12.95
N ARG A 34 8.82 1.26 12.70
CA ARG A 34 8.65 2.35 13.69
C ARG A 34 7.77 1.94 14.87
N GLU A 35 6.79 1.08 14.64
CA GLU A 35 5.86 0.61 15.67
C GLU A 35 6.41 -0.60 16.45
N LEU A 36 7.03 -1.54 15.74
CA LEU A 36 7.41 -2.84 16.27
C LEU A 36 8.93 -3.00 16.42
N GLY A 37 9.75 -2.10 15.85
CA GLY A 37 11.21 -2.27 15.77
C GLY A 37 11.64 -3.21 14.63
N TYR A 38 12.91 -3.60 14.58
CA TYR A 38 13.47 -4.33 13.42
C TYR A 38 13.07 -5.82 13.30
N HIS A 39 12.21 -6.33 14.17
CA HIS A 39 11.74 -7.72 14.16
C HIS A 39 10.39 -7.88 13.46
N ILE A 40 10.16 -7.09 12.40
CA ILE A 40 8.94 -7.14 11.61
C ILE A 40 8.85 -8.40 10.75
N THR A 41 7.63 -8.85 10.54
CA THR A 41 7.27 -9.92 9.62
C THR A 41 6.63 -9.36 8.36
N ALA A 42 6.46 -10.22 7.33
CA ALA A 42 5.76 -9.83 6.12
C ALA A 42 4.30 -9.43 6.38
N THR A 43 3.64 -10.05 7.38
CA THR A 43 2.26 -9.72 7.76
C THR A 43 2.18 -8.31 8.31
N ASP A 44 3.12 -7.90 9.17
CA ASP A 44 3.15 -6.56 9.73
C ASP A 44 3.21 -5.51 8.62
N VAL A 45 4.03 -5.73 7.59
CA VAL A 45 4.11 -4.85 6.41
C VAL A 45 2.79 -4.81 5.66
N ILE A 46 2.19 -5.97 5.36
CA ILE A 46 0.95 -6.03 4.57
C ILE A 46 -0.20 -5.30 5.28
N GLU A 47 -0.30 -5.42 6.60
CA GLU A 47 -1.32 -4.71 7.39
C GLU A 47 -1.20 -3.19 7.35
N ARG A 48 0.00 -2.65 7.07
CA ARG A 48 0.24 -1.19 6.96
C ARG A 48 0.01 -0.63 5.55
N ILE A 49 -0.13 -1.47 4.53
CA ILE A 49 -0.36 -1.02 3.14
C ILE A 49 -1.58 -0.09 3.01
N PRO A 50 -2.77 -0.38 3.60
CA PRO A 50 -3.92 0.53 3.50
C PRO A 50 -3.64 1.91 4.09
N SER A 51 -2.86 2.00 5.16
CA SER A 51 -2.50 3.28 5.79
C SER A 51 -1.57 4.12 4.90
N VAL A 52 -0.74 3.48 4.08
CA VAL A 52 0.11 4.13 3.08
C VAL A 52 -0.72 4.68 1.91
N LEU A 53 -1.73 3.95 1.46
CA LEU A 53 -2.53 4.32 0.28
C LEU A 53 -3.62 5.36 0.59
N ARG A 54 -4.24 5.31 1.78
CA ARG A 54 -5.36 6.16 2.18
C ARG A 54 -5.19 7.66 1.88
N PRO A 55 -4.02 8.28 2.14
CA PRO A 55 -3.81 9.71 1.85
C PRO A 55 -3.88 10.06 0.36
N TYR A 56 -3.66 9.09 -0.52
CA TYR A 56 -3.70 9.25 -1.98
C TYR A 56 -5.02 8.78 -2.60
N GLU A 57 -5.91 8.18 -1.81
CA GLU A 57 -7.24 7.81 -2.28
C GLU A 57 -8.09 9.06 -2.50
N ARG A 58 -8.58 9.25 -3.73
CA ARG A 58 -9.61 10.25 -4.01
C ARG A 58 -10.96 9.66 -3.64
N VAL A 59 -11.42 9.93 -2.42
CA VAL A 59 -12.79 9.61 -2.01
C VAL A 59 -13.73 10.68 -2.59
N GLU A 60 -14.61 10.30 -3.52
CA GLU A 60 -15.68 11.20 -3.94
C GLU A 60 -16.68 11.38 -2.79
N PRO A 61 -17.01 12.64 -2.40
CA PRO A 61 -18.03 12.88 -1.37
C PRO A 61 -19.35 12.22 -1.76
N GLY A 62 -19.80 11.24 -0.97
CA GLY A 62 -21.06 10.52 -1.21
C GLY A 62 -20.91 9.05 -1.63
N THR A 63 -19.69 8.55 -1.84
CA THR A 63 -19.49 7.10 -2.01
C THR A 63 -19.74 6.42 -0.66
N PRO A 64 -20.68 5.46 -0.55
CA PRO A 64 -20.85 4.71 0.69
C PRO A 64 -19.54 3.98 0.93
N THR A 65 -18.81 4.35 2.00
CA THR A 65 -17.78 3.46 2.52
C THR A 65 -18.50 2.17 2.84
N LEU A 66 -18.17 1.08 2.15
CA LEU A 66 -18.59 -0.28 2.50
C LEU A 66 -18.05 -0.58 3.90
N ARG A 67 -18.73 -0.05 4.91
CA ARG A 67 -18.71 -0.56 6.27
C ARG A 67 -19.70 -1.71 6.24
N SER A 68 -19.15 -2.89 6.51
CA SER A 68 -19.85 -4.16 6.76
C SER A 68 -21.09 -3.99 7.63
#